data_AF-A0A7G9Z5K6-F1
#
_entry.id   AF-A0A7G9Z5K6-F1
#
_cell.length_a   1.000
_cell.length_b   1.000
_cell.length_c   1.000
_cell.angle_alpha   90.00
_cell.angle_beta   90.00
_cell.angle_gamma   90.00
#
_symmetry.space_group_name_H-M   'P 1'
#
loop_
_entity.id
_entity.type
_entity.pdbx_description
1 polymer ?
#
loop_
_entity_poly.entity_id
_entity_poly.type
_entity_poly.pdbx_seq_one_letter_code
_entity_poly.pdbx_strand_id
1 'polypeptide(L)'
;MWAKPFGQFANTSILIDGKLLLDCGPHTLLQLRKQKQDLKEIELVFLSHFHGDHTLGLPALLLASREENRVEELKIFGPSGLREKIEDLLEISYRKSIEDLSFELDTFEVPDLKEGTTHKDYKLEFAQTTHSIECCSIAISKNGEKMTYTSDGAPTEDTVSIASDSDLLIAEAYGEGFSGHSSAVKAAELAFRSHSKSLALVHISRTKNGAEELEKAKRMFKNSFLPTDSLTVTI
;
A
#
# COMPACT_ATOMS: atom_id res chain seq x y z
N MET A 1 4.57 -3.13 -30.50
CA MET A 1 3.72 -3.12 -29.30
C MET A 1 4.06 -1.83 -28.57
N TRP A 2 3.20 -0.81 -28.63
CA TRP A 2 3.43 0.46 -27.93
C TRP A 2 3.33 0.18 -26.43
N ALA A 3 4.22 0.76 -25.61
CA ALA A 3 4.11 0.69 -24.16
C ALA A 3 2.69 1.09 -23.73
N LYS A 4 2.11 0.38 -22.77
CA LYS A 4 0.76 0.72 -22.29
C LYS A 4 0.80 2.15 -21.73
N PRO A 5 -0.09 3.05 -22.16
CA PRO A 5 -0.07 4.44 -21.72
C PRO A 5 -0.27 4.54 -20.20
N PHE A 6 0.28 5.59 -19.61
CA PHE A 6 0.05 5.92 -18.21
C PHE A 6 -1.48 6.05 -17.95
N GLY A 7 -1.96 5.43 -16.88
CA GLY A 7 -3.38 5.49 -16.49
C GLY A 7 -4.29 4.38 -17.02
N GLN A 8 -3.76 3.34 -17.68
CA GLN A 8 -4.60 2.16 -18.03
C GLN A 8 -5.00 1.32 -16.80
N PHE A 9 -4.15 1.31 -15.77
CA PHE A 9 -4.41 0.67 -14.48
C PHE A 9 -4.23 1.72 -13.39
N ALA A 10 -5.02 1.60 -12.32
CA ALA A 10 -4.82 2.42 -11.14
C ALA A 10 -3.43 2.18 -10.53
N ASN A 11 -2.94 3.16 -9.79
CA ASN A 11 -1.76 2.93 -8.95
C ASN A 11 -2.15 2.03 -7.77
N THR A 12 -1.17 1.36 -7.17
CA THR A 12 -1.42 0.41 -6.08
C THR A 12 -2.03 1.13 -4.88
N SER A 13 -3.23 0.70 -4.49
CA SER A 13 -3.85 1.06 -3.22
C SER A 13 -4.74 -0.11 -2.79
N ILE A 14 -4.72 -0.46 -1.51
CA ILE A 14 -5.34 -1.69 -0.99
C ILE A 14 -6.27 -1.29 0.16
N LEU A 15 -7.53 -1.69 0.09
CA LEU A 15 -8.50 -1.45 1.15
C LEU A 15 -8.78 -2.76 1.88
N ILE A 16 -8.58 -2.77 3.19
CA ILE A 16 -8.78 -3.94 4.05
C ILE A 16 -10.00 -3.69 4.93
N ASP A 17 -10.99 -4.58 4.87
CA ASP A 17 -12.25 -4.54 5.62
C ASP A 17 -13.05 -3.22 5.49
N GLY A 18 -12.78 -2.40 4.47
CA GLY A 18 -13.35 -1.05 4.37
C GLY A 18 -12.72 -0.01 5.32
N LYS A 19 -11.73 -0.41 6.13
CA LYS A 19 -11.23 0.38 7.27
C LYS A 19 -9.78 0.84 7.15
N LEU A 20 -8.90 -0.02 6.64
CA LEU A 20 -7.47 0.27 6.53
C LEU A 20 -7.14 0.47 5.05
N LEU A 21 -6.70 1.67 4.68
CA LEU A 21 -6.28 1.99 3.32
C LEU A 21 -4.74 2.02 3.24
N LEU A 22 -4.15 1.11 2.49
CA LEU A 22 -2.71 1.07 2.23
C LEU A 22 -2.42 1.79 0.91
N ASP A 23 -1.62 2.84 1.00
CA ASP A 23 -1.35 3.85 -0.01
C ASP A 23 -2.59 4.55 -0.58
N CYS A 24 -2.38 5.75 -1.08
CA CYS A 24 -3.43 6.60 -1.62
C CYS A 24 -2.93 7.35 -2.86
N GLY A 25 -2.74 6.60 -3.95
CA GLY A 25 -2.36 7.16 -5.24
C GLY A 25 -3.45 7.99 -5.92
N PRO A 26 -3.14 8.72 -7.01
CA PRO A 26 -4.07 9.59 -7.75
C PRO A 26 -5.44 9.00 -8.09
N HIS A 27 -5.52 7.68 -8.28
CA HIS A 27 -6.75 6.99 -8.70
C HIS A 27 -7.64 6.54 -7.53
N THR A 28 -7.14 6.60 -6.29
CA THR A 28 -7.74 5.95 -5.13
C THR A 28 -9.17 6.42 -4.85
N LEU A 29 -9.38 7.74 -4.73
CA LEU A 29 -10.70 8.29 -4.46
C LEU A 29 -11.74 7.84 -5.50
N LEU A 30 -11.39 7.89 -6.79
CA LEU A 30 -12.30 7.46 -7.85
C LEU A 30 -12.61 5.95 -7.78
N GLN A 31 -11.63 5.11 -7.42
CA GLN A 31 -11.86 3.68 -7.24
C GLN A 31 -12.76 3.40 -6.01
N LEU A 32 -12.52 4.08 -4.89
CA LEU A 32 -13.38 3.99 -3.70
C LEU A 32 -14.83 4.37 -4.02
N ARG A 33 -15.06 5.45 -4.79
CA ARG A 33 -16.39 5.85 -5.24
C ARG A 33 -17.07 4.81 -6.12
N LYS A 34 -16.34 4.18 -7.05
CA LYS A 34 -16.89 3.09 -7.87
C LYS A 34 -17.31 1.89 -7.03
N GLN A 35 -16.57 1.61 -5.96
CA GLN A 35 -16.90 0.56 -4.98
C GLN A 35 -17.96 0.98 -3.97
N LYS A 36 -18.46 2.23 -4.05
CA LYS A 36 -19.41 2.81 -3.08
C LYS A 36 -18.91 2.74 -1.63
N GLN A 37 -17.59 2.79 -1.44
CA GLN A 37 -16.99 2.85 -0.11
C GLN A 37 -17.38 4.16 0.57
N ASP A 38 -17.86 4.08 1.81
CA ASP A 38 -18.02 5.25 2.67
C ASP A 38 -16.64 5.66 3.20
N LEU A 39 -16.23 6.90 2.94
CA LEU A 39 -14.92 7.40 3.37
C LEU A 39 -14.82 7.53 4.90
N LYS A 40 -15.96 7.62 5.61
CA LYS A 40 -16.00 7.71 7.07
C LYS A 40 -15.68 6.39 7.76
N GLU A 41 -15.89 5.27 7.06
CA GLU A 41 -15.52 3.95 7.56
C GLU A 41 -14.01 3.70 7.51
N ILE A 42 -13.26 4.46 6.68
CA ILE A 42 -11.80 4.36 6.63
C ILE A 42 -11.24 5.00 7.90
N GLU A 43 -10.67 4.19 8.77
CA GLU A 43 -10.18 4.58 10.10
C GLU A 43 -8.68 4.88 10.09
N LEU A 44 -7.94 4.25 9.18
CA LEU A 44 -6.48 4.35 9.11
C LEU A 44 -6.02 4.35 7.65
N VAL A 45 -5.13 5.29 7.31
CA VAL A 45 -4.34 5.27 6.08
C VAL A 45 -2.90 4.93 6.42
N PHE A 46 -2.32 3.95 5.74
CA PHE A 46 -0.89 3.68 5.79
C PHE A 46 -0.27 4.17 4.48
N LEU A 47 0.70 5.08 4.56
CA LEU A 47 1.52 5.50 3.43
C LEU A 47 2.86 4.78 3.53
N SER A 48 3.19 4.00 2.51
CA SER A 48 4.45 3.26 2.48
C SER A 48 5.65 4.17 2.24
N HIS A 49 5.51 5.18 1.38
CA HIS A 49 6.55 6.15 1.02
C HIS A 49 5.94 7.38 0.30
N PHE A 50 6.74 8.43 0.08
CA PHE A 50 6.30 9.70 -0.51
C PHE A 50 6.45 9.82 -2.04
N HIS A 51 6.41 8.72 -2.79
CA HIS A 51 6.25 8.82 -4.24
C HIS A 51 4.82 9.16 -4.64
N GLY A 52 4.68 9.87 -5.75
CA GLY A 52 3.42 10.48 -6.12
C GLY A 52 2.33 9.48 -6.49
N ASP A 53 2.69 8.32 -7.04
CA ASP A 53 1.77 7.24 -7.34
C ASP A 53 1.21 6.53 -6.10
N HIS A 54 1.78 6.78 -4.92
CA HIS A 54 1.31 6.26 -3.63
C HIS A 54 0.67 7.35 -2.74
N THR A 55 0.85 8.64 -3.05
CA THR A 55 0.45 9.73 -2.13
C THR A 55 -0.40 10.85 -2.73
N LEU A 56 -0.35 11.09 -4.05
CA LEU A 56 -1.03 12.26 -4.64
C LEU A 56 -2.57 12.15 -4.67
N GLY A 57 -3.15 11.02 -4.27
CA GLY A 57 -4.58 10.91 -4.02
C GLY A 57 -5.00 11.38 -2.63
N LEU A 58 -4.06 11.47 -1.68
CA LEU A 58 -4.34 11.76 -0.28
C LEU A 58 -5.03 13.12 -0.09
N PRO A 59 -4.56 14.23 -0.71
CA PRO A 59 -5.22 15.53 -0.54
C PRO A 59 -6.70 15.49 -0.96
N ALA A 60 -6.98 14.84 -2.09
CA ALA A 60 -8.35 14.70 -2.59
C ALA A 60 -9.21 13.83 -1.67
N LEU A 61 -8.65 12.75 -1.11
CA LEU A 61 -9.33 11.90 -0.13
C LEU A 61 -9.70 12.67 1.15
N LEU A 62 -8.75 13.44 1.71
CA LEU A 62 -8.96 14.22 2.93
C LEU A 62 -10.01 15.31 2.71
N LEU A 63 -9.94 16.02 1.58
CA LEU A 63 -10.88 17.08 1.29
C LEU A 63 -12.28 16.55 0.99
N ALA A 64 -12.40 15.43 0.27
CA ALA A 64 -13.67 14.75 0.08
C ALA A 64 -14.27 14.27 1.42
N SER A 65 -13.45 13.73 2.32
CA SER A 65 -13.90 13.30 3.66
C SER A 65 -14.45 14.48 4.47
N ARG A 66 -13.78 15.64 4.39
CA ARG A 66 -14.26 16.90 5.00
C ARG A 66 -15.59 17.35 4.40
N GLU A 67 -15.72 17.35 3.07
CA GLU A 67 -16.95 17.75 2.37
C GLU A 67 -18.13 16.82 2.68
N GLU A 68 -17.85 15.56 3.00
CA GLU A 68 -18.84 14.59 3.46
C GLU A 68 -19.18 14.72 4.94
N ASN A 69 -18.66 15.74 5.62
CA ASN A 69 -18.86 15.97 7.05
C ASN A 69 -18.43 14.76 7.88
N ARG A 70 -17.23 14.22 7.58
CA ARG A 70 -16.54 13.32 8.51
C ARG A 70 -16.37 14.04 9.84
N VAL A 71 -16.67 13.33 10.91
CA VAL A 71 -16.41 13.73 12.31
C VAL A 71 -15.54 12.69 13.03
N GLU A 72 -15.44 11.50 12.45
CA GLU A 72 -14.63 10.40 12.90
C GLU A 72 -13.15 10.74 12.74
N GLU A 73 -12.36 10.43 13.77
CA GLU A 73 -10.90 10.49 13.74
C GLU A 73 -10.36 9.71 12.54
N LEU A 74 -9.35 10.23 11.86
CA LEU A 74 -8.55 9.52 10.88
C LEU A 74 -7.11 9.43 11.35
N LYS A 75 -6.52 8.23 11.31
CA LYS A 75 -5.10 8.04 11.57
C LYS A 75 -4.34 7.88 10.27
N ILE A 76 -3.16 8.50 10.17
CA ILE A 76 -2.23 8.28 9.07
C ILE A 76 -0.90 7.78 9.64
N PHE A 77 -0.46 6.65 9.12
CA PHE A 77 0.81 6.03 9.44
C PHE A 77 1.72 6.16 8.24
N GLY A 78 3.01 6.42 8.42
CA GLY A 78 3.93 6.55 7.29
C GLY A 78 5.38 6.82 7.69
N PRO A 79 6.26 7.13 6.72
CA PRO A 79 7.69 7.32 6.96
C PRO A 79 8.00 8.57 7.77
N SER A 80 9.30 8.80 8.02
CA SER A 80 9.77 9.99 8.74
C SER A 80 9.30 11.29 8.07
N GLY A 81 8.96 12.29 8.89
CA GLY A 81 8.49 13.59 8.40
C GLY A 81 7.05 13.58 7.87
N LEU A 82 6.23 12.63 8.34
CA LEU A 82 4.89 12.38 7.82
C LEU A 82 4.00 13.60 7.88
N ARG A 83 3.95 14.26 9.05
CA ARG A 83 3.07 15.40 9.26
C ARG A 83 3.41 16.55 8.31
N GLU A 84 4.69 16.91 8.22
CA GLU A 84 5.18 17.97 7.34
C GLU A 84 4.83 17.68 5.87
N LYS A 85 5.00 16.43 5.42
CA LYS A 85 4.68 16.05 4.04
C LYS A 85 3.17 16.11 3.75
N ILE A 86 2.32 15.78 4.71
CA ILE A 86 0.87 15.95 4.57
C ILE A 86 0.51 17.44 4.49
N GLU A 87 1.10 18.28 5.34
CA GLU A 87 0.90 19.73 5.31
C GLU A 87 1.36 20.33 3.97
N ASP A 88 2.54 19.96 3.46
CA ASP A 88 3.03 20.36 2.13
C ASP A 88 2.03 19.99 1.01
N LEU A 89 1.52 18.75 1.05
CA LEU A 89 0.58 18.24 0.04
C LEU A 89 -0.77 18.96 0.10
N LEU A 90 -1.28 19.29 1.28
CA LEU A 90 -2.52 20.06 1.44
C LEU A 90 -2.33 21.52 1.01
N GLU A 91 -1.20 22.13 1.34
CA GLU A 91 -0.89 23.51 0.99
C GLU A 91 -0.79 23.68 -0.53
N ILE A 92 -0.01 22.83 -1.21
CA ILE A 92 0.14 22.91 -2.67
C ILE A 92 -1.16 22.58 -3.41
N SER A 93 -1.96 21.65 -2.89
CA SER A 93 -3.17 21.17 -3.58
C SER A 93 -4.36 22.09 -3.39
N TYR A 94 -4.52 22.67 -2.19
CA TYR A 94 -5.74 23.36 -1.79
C TYR A 94 -5.53 24.64 -0.97
N ARG A 95 -4.28 25.04 -0.69
CA ARG A 95 -3.92 26.13 0.25
C ARG A 95 -4.55 25.90 1.61
N LYS A 96 -4.35 24.70 2.14
CA LYS A 96 -4.91 24.21 3.39
C LYS A 96 -3.85 23.58 4.27
N SER A 97 -4.11 23.57 5.56
CA SER A 97 -3.37 22.77 6.53
C SER A 97 -4.26 21.67 7.14
N ILE A 98 -3.68 20.87 8.04
CA ILE A 98 -4.42 19.84 8.77
C ILE A 98 -5.52 20.49 9.64
N GLU A 99 -5.28 21.69 10.16
CA GLU A 99 -6.22 22.45 11.00
C GLU A 99 -7.47 22.93 10.24
N ASP A 100 -7.44 22.96 8.90
CA ASP A 100 -8.60 23.28 8.07
C ASP A 100 -9.58 22.11 7.90
N LEU A 101 -9.19 20.91 8.32
CA LEU A 101 -10.05 19.72 8.30
C LEU A 101 -11.11 19.81 9.40
N SER A 102 -12.30 19.31 9.12
CA SER A 102 -13.43 19.31 10.07
C SER A 102 -13.41 18.15 11.06
N PHE A 103 -12.36 17.33 11.03
CA PHE A 103 -12.18 16.11 11.80
C PHE A 103 -10.73 15.99 12.26
N GLU A 104 -10.52 15.20 13.31
CA GLU A 104 -9.20 14.95 13.87
C GLU A 104 -8.35 14.06 12.94
N LEU A 105 -7.12 14.50 12.68
CA LEU A 105 -6.15 13.79 11.86
C LEU A 105 -4.86 13.56 12.65
N ASP A 106 -4.69 12.33 13.11
CA ASP A 106 -3.50 11.93 13.86
C ASP A 106 -2.47 11.29 12.95
N THR A 107 -1.20 11.66 13.15
CA THR A 107 -0.07 11.18 12.33
C THR A 107 0.90 10.39 13.18
N PHE A 108 1.28 9.19 12.72
CA PHE A 108 2.23 8.29 13.39
C PHE A 108 3.37 7.92 12.45
N GLU A 109 4.60 8.26 12.82
CA GLU A 109 5.78 7.88 12.05
C GLU A 109 6.16 6.43 12.37
N VAL A 110 6.21 5.59 11.34
CA VAL A 110 6.53 4.17 11.44
C VAL A 110 7.86 3.90 12.16
N PRO A 111 8.95 4.67 11.93
CA PRO A 111 10.19 4.51 12.68
C PRO A 111 10.02 4.58 14.21
N ASP A 112 9.05 5.35 14.71
CA ASP A 112 8.78 5.49 16.15
C ASP A 112 7.97 4.32 16.72
N LEU A 113 7.27 3.58 15.86
CA LEU A 113 6.47 2.41 16.23
C LEU A 113 7.32 1.13 16.38
N LYS A 114 8.61 1.19 16.06
CA LYS A 114 9.58 0.08 16.20
C LYS A 114 9.08 -1.22 15.55
N GLU A 115 8.87 -2.26 16.35
CA GLU A 115 8.50 -3.61 15.91
C GLU A 115 7.02 -3.74 15.48
N GLY A 116 6.19 -2.74 15.78
CA GLY A 116 4.76 -2.75 15.42
C GLY A 116 3.86 -2.05 16.43
N THR A 117 2.56 -2.08 16.15
CA THR A 117 1.53 -1.54 17.04
C THR A 117 0.19 -2.26 16.81
N THR A 118 -0.85 -1.82 17.49
CA THR A 118 -2.22 -2.33 17.32
C THR A 118 -3.17 -1.17 17.01
N HIS A 119 -4.03 -1.37 16.01
CA HIS A 119 -5.19 -0.52 15.78
C HIS A 119 -6.44 -1.39 15.95
N LYS A 120 -7.15 -1.22 17.08
CA LYS A 120 -8.29 -2.08 17.46
C LYS A 120 -7.90 -3.57 17.44
N ASP A 121 -8.54 -4.38 16.60
CA ASP A 121 -8.34 -5.81 16.41
C ASP A 121 -7.25 -6.15 15.36
N TYR A 122 -6.64 -5.14 14.74
CA TYR A 122 -5.53 -5.31 13.79
C TYR A 122 -4.19 -5.17 14.50
N LYS A 123 -3.35 -6.22 14.43
CA LYS A 123 -1.92 -6.13 14.76
C LYS A 123 -1.16 -5.69 13.51
N LEU A 124 -0.37 -4.63 13.62
CA LEU A 124 0.40 -4.03 12.53
C LEU A 124 1.89 -4.18 12.84
N GLU A 125 2.65 -4.74 11.90
CA GLU A 125 4.10 -4.90 11.97
C GLU A 125 4.72 -4.25 10.74
N PHE A 126 5.90 -3.63 10.89
CA PHE A 126 6.53 -2.83 9.83
C PHE A 126 7.97 -3.27 9.59
N ALA A 127 8.43 -3.15 8.35
CA ALA A 127 9.84 -3.35 8.00
C ALA A 127 10.24 -2.44 6.84
N GLN A 128 11.48 -1.96 6.85
CA GLN A 128 12.00 -1.14 5.74
C GLN A 128 12.31 -2.00 4.52
N THR A 129 12.01 -1.48 3.33
CA THR A 129 12.46 -2.05 2.05
C THR A 129 13.67 -1.28 1.51
N THR A 130 14.39 -1.85 0.56
CA THR A 130 15.47 -1.14 -0.15
C THR A 130 14.90 -0.40 -1.35
N HIS A 131 14.62 0.89 -1.19
CA HIS A 131 14.04 1.77 -2.21
C HIS A 131 14.81 3.09 -2.36
N SER A 132 14.45 3.95 -3.32
CA SER A 132 15.15 5.23 -3.57
C SER A 132 14.94 6.29 -2.48
N ILE A 133 13.86 6.15 -1.72
CA ILE A 133 13.55 6.93 -0.52
C ILE A 133 13.14 5.97 0.60
N GLU A 134 12.98 6.49 1.82
CA GLU A 134 12.44 5.68 2.92
C GLU A 134 11.09 5.07 2.52
N CYS A 135 11.01 3.75 2.61
CA CYS A 135 9.83 2.98 2.25
C CYS A 135 9.61 1.84 3.26
N CYS A 136 8.36 1.67 3.66
CA CYS A 136 7.95 0.70 4.65
C CYS A 136 6.98 -0.32 4.04
N SER A 137 7.26 -1.58 4.31
CA SER A 137 6.32 -2.70 4.21
C SER A 137 5.50 -2.82 5.49
N ILE A 138 4.33 -3.45 5.38
CA ILE A 138 3.41 -3.67 6.49
C ILE A 138 2.86 -5.10 6.47
N ALA A 139 2.85 -5.75 7.64
CA ALA A 139 2.11 -6.98 7.87
C ALA A 139 0.95 -6.70 8.83
N ILE A 140 -0.23 -7.25 8.51
CA ILE A 140 -1.48 -7.02 9.22
C ILE A 140 -2.05 -8.36 9.61
N SER A 141 -2.24 -8.58 10.91
CA SER A 141 -2.86 -9.81 11.44
C SER A 141 -4.15 -9.48 12.17
N LYS A 142 -5.18 -10.30 11.94
CA LYS A 142 -6.49 -10.21 12.60
C LYS A 142 -7.12 -11.60 12.66
N ASN A 143 -7.66 -11.99 13.83
CA ASN A 143 -8.34 -13.27 14.02
C ASN A 143 -7.57 -14.54 13.58
N GLY A 144 -6.23 -14.48 13.56
CA GLY A 144 -5.38 -15.58 13.11
C GLY A 144 -5.10 -15.61 11.61
N GLU A 145 -5.72 -14.72 10.84
CA GLU A 145 -5.39 -14.44 9.44
C GLU A 145 -4.32 -13.34 9.37
N LYS A 146 -3.43 -13.43 8.38
CA LYS A 146 -2.34 -12.49 8.18
C LYS A 146 -2.14 -12.17 6.70
N MET A 147 -1.99 -10.88 6.40
CA MET A 147 -1.55 -10.42 5.10
C MET A 147 -0.32 -9.53 5.22
N THR A 148 0.51 -9.48 4.18
CA THR A 148 1.65 -8.57 4.11
C THR A 148 1.65 -7.81 2.79
N TYR A 149 1.85 -6.51 2.84
CA TYR A 149 2.09 -5.65 1.69
C TYR A 149 3.53 -5.15 1.72
N THR A 150 4.32 -5.50 0.70
CA THR A 150 5.74 -5.08 0.65
C THR A 150 5.90 -3.61 0.34
N SER A 151 4.93 -3.00 -0.36
CA SER A 151 5.14 -1.79 -1.15
C SER A 151 6.34 -1.91 -2.09
N ASP A 152 6.88 -0.78 -2.52
CA ASP A 152 8.02 -0.65 -3.40
C ASP A 152 9.34 -0.95 -2.68
N GLY A 153 10.37 -1.27 -3.44
CA GLY A 153 11.69 -1.62 -2.95
C GLY A 153 11.98 -3.12 -2.98
N ALA A 154 13.27 -3.45 -3.03
CA ALA A 154 13.69 -4.83 -2.83
C ALA A 154 13.44 -5.24 -1.36
N PRO A 155 12.88 -6.44 -1.10
CA PRO A 155 12.60 -6.88 0.26
C PRO A 155 13.91 -7.08 1.04
N THR A 156 13.89 -6.70 2.32
CA THR A 156 14.96 -6.95 3.29
C THR A 156 14.72 -8.23 4.07
N GLU A 157 15.67 -8.67 4.89
CA GLU A 157 15.45 -9.80 5.80
C GLU A 157 14.34 -9.51 6.82
N ASP A 158 14.20 -8.25 7.25
CA ASP A 158 13.08 -7.83 8.10
C ASP A 158 11.75 -7.91 7.35
N THR A 159 11.75 -7.58 6.04
CA THR A 159 10.56 -7.79 5.18
C THR A 159 10.19 -9.27 5.12
N VAL A 160 11.17 -10.17 4.98
CA VAL A 160 10.94 -11.63 5.00
C VAL A 160 10.37 -12.07 6.35
N SER A 161 10.90 -11.52 7.44
CA SER A 161 10.47 -11.83 8.82
C SER A 161 9.02 -11.41 9.08
N ILE A 162 8.63 -10.18 8.76
CA ILE A 162 7.24 -9.75 8.95
C ILE A 162 6.28 -10.46 7.99
N ALA A 163 6.76 -10.93 6.84
CA ALA A 163 5.95 -11.69 5.88
C ALA A 163 5.72 -13.16 6.29
N SER A 164 6.42 -13.67 7.30
CA SER A 164 6.34 -15.08 7.70
C SER A 164 4.90 -15.55 7.93
N ASP A 165 4.56 -16.69 7.30
CA ASP A 165 3.28 -17.38 7.38
C ASP A 165 2.06 -16.56 6.96
N SER A 166 2.23 -15.57 6.08
CA SER A 166 1.11 -14.78 5.56
C SER A 166 0.16 -15.63 4.72
N ASP A 167 -1.15 -15.51 4.94
CA ASP A 167 -2.18 -16.07 4.07
C ASP A 167 -2.14 -15.44 2.67
N LEU A 168 -1.87 -14.14 2.62
CA LEU A 168 -1.69 -13.38 1.40
C LEU A 168 -0.51 -12.44 1.49
N LEU A 169 0.49 -12.66 0.65
CA LEU A 169 1.56 -11.72 0.37
C LEU A 169 1.21 -10.90 -0.87
N ILE A 170 1.20 -9.59 -0.74
CA ILE A 170 1.03 -8.63 -1.83
C ILE A 170 2.39 -7.96 -2.05
N ALA A 171 3.06 -8.29 -3.16
CA ALA A 171 4.44 -7.88 -3.38
C ALA A 171 4.64 -7.13 -4.69
N GLU A 172 5.50 -6.11 -4.64
CA GLU A 172 5.95 -5.37 -5.82
C GLU A 172 6.70 -6.28 -6.80
N ALA A 173 6.38 -6.13 -8.07
CA ALA A 173 6.94 -6.91 -9.17
C ALA A 173 7.31 -6.01 -10.37
N TYR A 174 7.85 -4.81 -10.11
CA TYR A 174 8.10 -3.79 -11.12
C TYR A 174 8.91 -4.29 -12.31
N GLY A 175 10.03 -4.97 -12.07
CA GLY A 175 10.74 -5.70 -13.10
C GLY A 175 12.24 -5.80 -12.88
N GLU A 176 12.88 -6.73 -13.60
CA GLU A 176 14.33 -6.87 -13.57
C GLU A 176 15.05 -5.68 -14.21
N GLY A 177 16.20 -5.31 -13.63
CA GLY A 177 17.08 -4.25 -14.13
C GLY A 177 16.76 -2.84 -13.63
N PHE A 178 15.77 -2.68 -12.76
CA PHE A 178 15.43 -1.40 -12.15
C PHE A 178 16.06 -1.29 -10.75
N SER A 179 16.96 -0.31 -10.58
CA SER A 179 17.58 -0.04 -9.27
C SER A 179 16.52 0.43 -8.28
N GLY A 180 16.55 -0.10 -7.05
CA GLY A 180 15.57 0.25 -6.01
C GLY A 180 14.19 -0.40 -6.16
N HIS A 181 14.04 -1.38 -7.06
CA HIS A 181 12.78 -2.09 -7.31
C HIS A 181 12.95 -3.62 -7.25
N SER A 182 11.83 -4.32 -7.10
CA SER A 182 11.76 -5.78 -7.11
C SER A 182 11.32 -6.33 -8.47
N SER A 183 11.25 -7.67 -8.59
CA SER A 183 10.76 -8.37 -9.79
C SER A 183 9.81 -9.49 -9.41
N ALA A 184 9.02 -9.98 -10.37
CA ALA A 184 8.10 -11.10 -10.12
C ALA A 184 8.81 -12.36 -9.60
N VAL A 185 10.06 -12.60 -10.03
CA VAL A 185 10.88 -13.71 -9.53
C VAL A 185 11.28 -13.49 -8.07
N LYS A 186 11.72 -12.27 -7.72
CA LYS A 186 12.08 -11.92 -6.32
C LYS A 186 10.87 -11.91 -5.40
N ALA A 187 9.70 -11.49 -5.89
CA ALA A 187 8.44 -11.59 -5.17
C ALA A 187 8.06 -13.06 -4.89
N ALA A 188 8.24 -13.95 -5.87
CA ALA A 188 8.03 -15.38 -5.68
C ALA A 188 9.04 -16.02 -4.72
N GLU A 189 10.29 -15.56 -4.74
CA GLU A 189 11.32 -15.97 -3.79
C GLU A 189 10.96 -15.54 -2.36
N LEU A 190 10.53 -14.29 -2.17
CA LEU A 190 10.02 -13.80 -0.89
C LEU A 190 8.84 -14.64 -0.40
N ALA A 191 7.85 -14.93 -1.25
CA ALA A 191 6.70 -15.76 -0.91
C ALA A 191 7.13 -17.17 -0.46
N PHE A 192 8.08 -17.78 -1.16
CA PHE A 192 8.61 -19.09 -0.82
C PHE A 192 9.38 -19.06 0.51
N ARG A 193 10.29 -18.10 0.70
CA ARG A 193 11.13 -17.95 1.90
C ARG A 193 10.32 -17.62 3.16
N SER A 194 9.25 -16.85 3.01
CA SER A 194 8.35 -16.47 4.10
C SER A 194 7.29 -17.53 4.41
N HIS A 195 7.23 -18.64 3.67
CA HIS A 195 6.17 -19.64 3.80
C HIS A 195 4.75 -19.06 3.62
N SER A 196 4.62 -18.00 2.81
CA SER A 196 3.31 -17.42 2.50
C SER A 196 2.43 -18.44 1.77
N LYS A 197 1.11 -18.38 1.98
CA LYS A 197 0.15 -19.30 1.33
C LYS A 197 -0.17 -18.88 -0.10
N SER A 198 -0.28 -17.58 -0.37
CA SER A 198 -0.59 -17.03 -1.70
C SER A 198 0.18 -15.74 -1.99
N LEU A 199 0.36 -15.40 -3.28
CA LEU A 199 1.10 -14.24 -3.75
C LEU A 199 0.28 -13.43 -4.77
N ALA A 200 0.01 -12.16 -4.47
CA ALA A 200 -0.48 -11.17 -5.43
C ALA A 200 0.68 -10.30 -5.93
N LEU A 201 0.87 -10.24 -7.25
CA LEU A 201 1.90 -9.40 -7.87
C LEU A 201 1.32 -8.02 -8.20
N VAL A 202 1.81 -6.97 -7.55
CA VAL A 202 1.38 -5.58 -7.78
C VAL A 202 2.51 -4.73 -8.35
N HIS A 203 2.20 -3.50 -8.75
CA HIS A 203 3.17 -2.51 -9.20
C HIS A 203 4.10 -3.01 -10.33
N ILE A 204 3.54 -3.72 -11.31
CA ILE A 204 4.31 -4.20 -12.47
C ILE A 204 4.60 -3.03 -13.40
N SER A 205 5.85 -2.88 -13.86
CA SER A 205 6.23 -1.82 -14.79
C SER A 205 5.33 -1.83 -16.02
N ARG A 206 4.89 -0.64 -16.42
CA ARG A 206 4.01 -0.41 -17.59
C ARG A 206 4.61 -0.88 -18.92
N THR A 207 5.93 -1.11 -18.94
CA THR A 207 6.68 -1.64 -20.08
C THR A 207 6.70 -3.17 -20.16
N LYS A 208 6.22 -3.86 -19.11
CA LYS A 208 6.22 -5.32 -19.00
C LYS A 208 4.84 -5.90 -19.27
N ASN A 209 4.82 -7.17 -19.65
CA ASN A 209 3.59 -7.93 -19.77
C ASN A 209 3.33 -8.67 -18.45
N GLY A 210 2.32 -8.24 -17.69
CA GLY A 210 1.98 -8.83 -16.40
C GLY A 210 1.74 -10.35 -16.48
N ALA A 211 1.15 -10.86 -17.55
CA ALA A 211 0.92 -12.31 -17.71
C ALA A 211 2.25 -13.08 -17.83
N GLU A 212 3.24 -12.54 -18.54
CA GLU A 212 4.57 -13.15 -18.64
C GLU A 212 5.31 -13.08 -17.30
N GLU A 213 5.20 -11.96 -16.57
CA GLU A 213 5.78 -11.83 -15.23
C GLU A 213 5.13 -12.81 -14.23
N LEU A 214 3.81 -13.02 -14.32
CA LEU A 214 3.11 -14.03 -13.53
C LEU A 214 3.61 -15.45 -13.82
N GLU A 215 3.80 -15.80 -15.10
CA GLU A 215 4.33 -17.12 -15.47
C GLU A 215 5.75 -17.33 -14.94
N LYS A 216 6.58 -16.28 -14.84
CA LYS A 216 7.89 -16.37 -14.18
C LYS A 216 7.74 -16.66 -12.68
N ALA A 217 6.88 -15.92 -11.98
CA ALA A 217 6.62 -16.13 -10.55
C ALA A 217 6.10 -17.55 -10.27
N LYS A 218 5.15 -18.04 -11.06
CA LYS A 218 4.53 -19.37 -10.91
C LYS A 218 5.50 -20.55 -11.05
N ARG A 219 6.66 -20.36 -11.69
CA ARG A 219 7.71 -21.38 -11.74
C ARG A 219 8.30 -21.70 -10.37
N MET A 220 8.33 -20.70 -9.48
CA MET A 220 8.85 -20.83 -8.12
C MET A 220 7.72 -20.95 -7.10
N PHE A 221 6.68 -20.13 -7.23
CA PHE A 221 5.57 -20.08 -6.29
C PHE A 221 4.23 -20.20 -7.03
N LYS A 222 3.70 -21.43 -7.12
CA LYS A 222 2.53 -21.75 -7.97
C LYS A 222 1.28 -20.95 -7.61
N ASN A 223 1.05 -20.67 -6.33
CA ASN A 223 -0.13 -19.94 -5.87
C ASN A 223 0.03 -18.41 -6.01
N SER A 224 0.41 -17.98 -7.22
CA SER A 224 0.58 -16.58 -7.58
C SER A 224 -0.55 -16.12 -8.51
N PHE A 225 -0.98 -14.86 -8.40
CA PHE A 225 -1.96 -14.24 -9.28
C PHE A 225 -1.70 -12.75 -9.53
N LEU A 226 -2.37 -12.20 -10.54
CA LEU A 226 -2.38 -10.77 -10.85
C LEU A 226 -3.70 -10.19 -10.36
N PRO A 227 -3.71 -9.31 -9.36
CA PRO A 227 -4.90 -8.56 -9.01
C PRO A 227 -5.27 -7.60 -10.14
N THR A 228 -6.56 -7.45 -10.37
CA THR A 228 -7.12 -6.38 -11.21
C THR A 228 -7.68 -5.29 -10.31
N ASP A 229 -7.80 -4.08 -10.84
CA ASP A 229 -8.51 -2.99 -10.17
C ASP A 229 -9.87 -3.47 -9.62
N SER A 230 -10.14 -3.16 -8.35
CA SER A 230 -11.36 -3.57 -7.62
C SER A 230 -11.53 -5.07 -7.35
N LEU A 231 -10.49 -5.90 -7.54
CA LEU A 231 -10.53 -7.28 -7.09
C LEU A 231 -10.70 -7.32 -5.56
N THR A 232 -11.63 -8.14 -5.08
CA THR A 232 -11.79 -8.48 -3.67
C THR A 232 -11.28 -9.90 -3.44
N VAL A 233 -10.49 -10.08 -2.38
CA VAL A 233 -9.97 -11.38 -1.95
C VAL A 233 -10.36 -11.58 -0.49
N THR A 234 -10.86 -12.77 -0.16
CA THR A 234 -11.06 -13.23 1.22
C THR A 234 -9.96 -14.23 1.52
N ILE A 235 -9.27 -14.02 2.63
CA ILE A 235 -8.20 -14.90 3.13
C ILE A 235 -8.65 -15.62 4.38
#